data_AF-A0A2N5EAC9-F1
#
_entry.id   AF-A0A2N5EAC9-F1
#
_cell.length_a   1.000
_cell.length_b   1.000
_cell.length_c   1.000
_cell.angle_alpha   90.00
_cell.angle_beta   90.00
_cell.angle_gamma   90.00
#
_symmetry.space_group_name_H-M   'P 1'
#
loop_
_entity.id
_entity.type
_entity.pdbx_description
1 polymer ?
#
loop_
_entity_poly.entity_id
_entity_poly.type
_entity_poly.pdbx_seq_one_letter_code
_entity_poly.pdbx_strand_id
1 'polypeptide(L)'
;MNRLVISALALAITSATAYADTDVGLITFDGAVTDTTCKITTNNGVEANNITISLPVVKKADVAAATLDTRGVGAKEFELKLTDCPTDTTKASATFTSQQFAELTNGTLKADPSVAGAAQNVSLALFNNTEEDQTQVKVGTPDAATQVAAITGGEGSLAFMVSYVPSADWVAGTNDIVSGKVTSNTTFTMSYE
;
A
#
# COMPACT_ATOMS: atom_id res chain seq x y z
N MET A 1 -19.02 -73.54 29.15
CA MET A 1 -19.74 -72.72 28.15
C MET A 1 -19.42 -71.26 28.43
N ASN A 2 -18.55 -70.65 27.62
CA ASN A 2 -18.88 -69.57 26.65
C ASN A 2 -19.06 -68.21 27.37
N ARG A 3 -18.28 -67.13 27.18
CA ARG A 3 -17.33 -66.68 26.14
C ARG A 3 -16.39 -65.62 26.72
N LEU A 4 -15.20 -65.48 26.13
CA LEU A 4 -14.36 -64.28 26.22
C LEU A 4 -15.13 -63.04 25.77
N VAL A 5 -14.93 -61.91 26.46
CA VAL A 5 -14.73 -60.60 25.82
C VAL A 5 -13.68 -59.83 26.61
N ILE A 6 -12.54 -59.61 25.96
CA ILE A 6 -11.48 -58.67 26.34
C ILE A 6 -11.89 -57.30 25.81
N SER A 7 -11.89 -56.26 26.64
CA SER A 7 -11.97 -54.85 26.24
C SER A 7 -11.23 -54.03 27.31
N ALA A 8 -9.95 -53.73 27.09
CA ALA A 8 -9.43 -52.54 26.40
C ALA A 8 -9.41 -51.29 27.31
N LEU A 9 -8.29 -51.17 28.04
CA LEU A 9 -7.42 -50.00 28.15
C LEU A 9 -7.97 -48.65 27.66
N ALA A 10 -8.10 -47.67 28.58
CA ALA A 10 -7.40 -46.38 28.52
C ALA A 10 -7.85 -45.44 29.66
N LEU A 11 -7.05 -45.32 30.72
CA LEU A 11 -6.94 -44.06 31.45
C LEU A 11 -5.98 -43.17 30.67
N ALA A 12 -6.48 -42.11 30.05
CA ALA A 12 -5.65 -41.00 29.59
C ALA A 12 -6.27 -39.71 30.13
N ILE A 13 -5.77 -39.33 31.31
CA ILE A 13 -5.90 -37.99 31.86
C ILE A 13 -5.14 -37.08 30.89
N THR A 14 -5.84 -36.41 29.98
CA THR A 14 -5.21 -35.39 29.15
C THR A 14 -5.45 -34.04 29.81
N SER A 15 -4.33 -33.48 30.24
CA SER A 15 -4.11 -32.18 30.85
C SER A 15 -4.91 -31.07 30.18
N ALA A 16 -5.63 -30.30 31.00
CA ALA A 16 -5.99 -28.94 30.66
C ALA A 16 -4.70 -28.13 30.46
N THR A 17 -4.35 -27.80 29.22
CA THR A 17 -3.36 -26.77 28.94
C THR A 17 -4.06 -25.42 29.02
N ALA A 18 -3.86 -24.74 30.15
CA ALA A 18 -4.15 -23.33 30.29
C ALA A 18 -3.27 -22.52 29.33
N TYR A 19 -3.87 -21.44 28.84
CA TYR A 19 -3.39 -20.32 28.05
C TYR A 19 -1.88 -20.05 28.08
N ALA A 20 -1.32 -19.85 26.88
CA ALA A 20 -0.32 -18.82 26.66
C ALA A 20 -0.88 -17.90 25.57
N ASP A 21 -1.47 -16.79 26.03
CA ASP A 21 -1.48 -15.55 25.28
C ASP A 21 -0.02 -15.30 24.89
N THR A 22 0.33 -15.51 23.62
CA THR A 22 1.60 -14.99 23.16
C THR A 22 1.35 -13.51 23.00
N ASP A 23 1.75 -12.75 24.02
CA ASP A 23 2.00 -11.31 24.03
C ASP A 23 2.90 -10.94 22.83
N VAL A 24 2.35 -11.03 21.62
CA VAL A 24 2.98 -10.64 20.37
C VAL A 24 2.30 -9.34 19.99
N GLY A 25 2.76 -8.27 20.64
CA GLY A 25 2.59 -6.92 20.12
C GLY A 25 3.56 -6.72 18.96
N LEU A 26 3.05 -6.44 17.77
CA LEU A 26 3.85 -5.89 16.68
C LEU A 26 4.15 -4.43 17.01
N ILE A 27 5.39 -4.09 17.35
CA ILE A 27 5.83 -2.70 17.37
C ILE A 27 6.31 -2.35 15.96
N THR A 28 5.46 -1.67 15.20
CA THR A 28 5.84 -1.07 13.91
C THR A 28 6.47 0.28 14.19
N PHE A 29 7.79 0.36 14.06
CA PHE A 29 8.49 1.64 13.97
C PHE A 29 8.54 2.03 12.49
N ASP A 30 7.73 3.00 12.11
CA ASP A 30 7.76 3.63 10.78
C ASP A 30 8.25 5.07 10.96
N GLY A 31 9.39 5.37 10.36
CA GLY A 31 10.04 6.67 10.49
C GLY A 31 11.14 6.83 9.46
N ALA A 32 11.20 8.00 8.82
CA ALA A 32 12.27 8.41 7.94
C ALA A 32 13.18 9.41 8.67
N VAL A 33 14.49 9.32 8.43
CA VAL A 33 15.48 10.31 8.87
C VAL A 33 15.99 11.00 7.62
N THR A 34 15.88 12.33 7.57
CA THR A 34 16.33 13.16 6.44
C THR A 34 17.10 14.36 6.97
N ASP A 35 18.11 14.81 6.22
CA ASP A 35 19.03 15.90 6.59
C ASP A 35 18.36 17.29 6.61
N THR A 36 17.14 17.40 6.08
CA THR A 36 16.29 18.61 6.07
C THR A 36 14.84 18.23 6.41
N THR A 37 14.18 19.03 7.25
CA THR A 37 12.87 18.65 7.82
C THR A 37 11.81 19.70 7.51
N CYS A 38 11.32 19.75 6.27
CA CYS A 38 9.90 20.07 6.12
C CYS A 38 9.13 19.07 6.98
N LYS A 39 8.16 19.55 7.75
CA LYS A 39 7.19 18.67 8.38
C LYS A 39 6.22 18.18 7.33
N ILE A 40 5.88 16.90 7.41
CA ILE A 40 4.91 16.28 6.50
C ILE A 40 3.58 16.19 7.22
N THR A 41 2.57 16.84 6.64
CA THR A 41 1.20 16.79 7.12
C THR A 41 0.30 16.15 6.07
N THR A 42 -0.78 15.52 6.53
CA THR A 42 -1.84 15.02 5.65
C THR A 42 -2.89 16.10 5.41
N ASN A 43 -3.87 15.82 4.53
CA ASN A 43 -4.92 16.77 4.17
C ASN A 43 -5.71 17.37 5.36
N ASN A 44 -5.65 16.75 6.55
CA ASN A 44 -6.29 17.24 7.78
C ASN A 44 -5.37 18.11 8.67
N GLY A 45 -4.16 18.46 8.21
CA GLY A 45 -3.21 19.29 8.96
C GLY A 45 -2.53 18.59 10.14
N VAL A 46 -2.66 17.26 10.24
CA VAL A 46 -2.01 16.45 11.28
C VAL A 46 -0.65 16.00 10.75
N GLU A 47 0.40 16.27 11.52
CA GLU A 47 1.74 15.71 11.29
C GLU A 47 1.63 14.18 11.23
N ALA A 48 1.98 13.60 10.10
CA ALA A 48 1.81 12.17 9.89
C ALA A 48 2.91 11.65 8.97
N ASN A 49 3.78 10.83 9.54
CA ASN A 49 4.76 10.04 8.78
C ASN A 49 4.11 8.81 8.12
N ASN A 50 2.86 8.49 8.50
CA ASN A 50 2.13 7.35 7.98
C ASN A 50 0.74 7.78 7.49
N ILE A 51 0.39 7.42 6.27
CA ILE A 51 -0.85 7.84 5.61
C ILE A 51 -1.68 6.60 5.29
N THR A 52 -2.91 6.54 5.80
CA THR A 52 -3.86 5.48 5.45
C THR A 52 -4.85 6.01 4.42
N ILE A 53 -4.87 5.37 3.25
CA ILE A 53 -5.79 5.71 2.16
C ILE A 53 -6.81 4.58 2.01
N SER A 54 -8.08 4.90 2.22
CA SER A 54 -9.19 3.97 1.95
C SER A 54 -9.78 4.25 0.57
N LEU A 55 -9.67 3.26 -0.32
CA LEU A 55 -10.25 3.32 -1.66
C LEU A 55 -11.72 2.85 -1.63
N PRO A 56 -12.57 3.37 -2.56
CA PRO A 56 -13.94 2.90 -2.70
C PRO A 56 -14.00 1.45 -3.22
N VAL A 57 -15.11 0.76 -2.94
CA VAL A 57 -15.38 -0.56 -3.54
C VAL A 57 -15.76 -0.38 -5.01
N VAL A 58 -15.11 -1.14 -5.90
CA VAL A 58 -15.36 -1.14 -7.35
C VAL A 58 -15.81 -2.51 -7.85
N LYS A 59 -16.42 -2.57 -9.05
CA LYS A 59 -16.78 -3.84 -9.66
C LYS A 59 -15.56 -4.47 -10.34
N LYS A 60 -15.54 -5.80 -10.33
CA LYS A 60 -14.50 -6.61 -10.99
C LYS A 60 -14.36 -6.30 -12.49
N ALA A 61 -15.50 -6.08 -13.16
CA ALA A 61 -15.53 -5.75 -14.58
C ALA A 61 -14.91 -4.38 -14.89
N ASP A 62 -15.08 -3.41 -13.98
CA ASP A 62 -14.51 -2.08 -14.14
C ASP A 62 -12.98 -2.14 -14.01
N VAL A 63 -12.47 -2.93 -13.05
CA VAL A 63 -11.02 -3.17 -12.93
C VAL A 63 -10.47 -3.86 -14.17
N ALA A 64 -11.15 -4.89 -14.69
CA ALA A 64 -10.71 -5.61 -15.89
C ALA A 64 -10.68 -4.72 -17.14
N ALA A 65 -11.51 -3.67 -17.22
CA ALA A 65 -11.52 -2.71 -18.32
C ALA A 65 -10.54 -1.54 -18.13
N ALA A 66 -9.99 -1.37 -16.92
CA ALA A 66 -9.13 -0.26 -16.58
C ALA A 66 -7.72 -0.41 -17.19
N THR A 67 -7.10 0.72 -17.50
CA THR A 67 -5.71 0.77 -18.00
C THR A 67 -4.91 1.80 -17.22
N LEU A 68 -3.57 1.72 -17.31
CA LEU A 68 -2.69 2.75 -16.77
C LEU A 68 -2.91 4.09 -17.48
N ASP A 69 -3.16 4.08 -18.79
CA ASP A 69 -3.42 5.30 -19.59
C ASP A 69 -4.71 6.02 -19.18
N THR A 70 -5.72 5.27 -18.72
CA THR A 70 -6.98 5.82 -18.21
C THR A 70 -6.94 6.10 -16.71
N ARG A 71 -5.77 5.93 -16.08
CA ARG A 71 -5.52 6.15 -14.65
C ARG A 71 -6.42 5.31 -13.73
N GLY A 72 -6.72 4.09 -14.17
CA GLY A 72 -7.43 3.09 -13.36
C GLY A 72 -8.90 3.40 -13.05
N VAL A 73 -9.44 2.71 -12.04
CA VAL A 73 -10.81 2.92 -11.52
C VAL A 73 -10.81 2.99 -9.99
N GLY A 74 -11.86 3.59 -9.42
CA GLY A 74 -11.97 3.73 -7.96
C GLY A 74 -10.88 4.61 -7.37
N ALA A 75 -10.53 5.69 -8.08
CA ALA A 75 -9.47 6.59 -7.69
C ALA A 75 -9.71 7.23 -6.33
N LYS A 76 -8.62 7.43 -5.59
CA LYS A 76 -8.57 8.22 -4.36
C LYS A 76 -7.35 9.14 -4.41
N GLU A 77 -7.60 10.42 -4.23
CA GLU A 77 -6.58 11.45 -4.18
C GLU A 77 -6.04 11.62 -2.77
N PHE A 78 -4.76 11.98 -2.67
CA PHE A 78 -4.09 12.33 -1.43
C PHE A 78 -2.97 13.32 -1.70
N GLU A 79 -2.56 14.06 -0.67
CA GLU A 79 -1.47 15.03 -0.76
C GLU A 79 -0.44 14.77 0.33
N LEU A 80 0.83 15.00 0.00
CA LEU A 80 1.90 15.20 0.96
C LEU A 80 2.12 16.71 1.10
N LYS A 81 1.63 17.28 2.20
CA LYS A 81 1.81 18.71 2.49
C LYS A 81 3.09 18.92 3.28
N LEU A 82 3.89 19.85 2.82
CA LEU A 82 5.16 20.24 3.40
C LEU A 82 4.96 21.58 4.10
N THR A 83 5.34 21.66 5.36
CA THR A 83 5.26 22.88 6.17
C THR A 83 6.54 23.07 6.96
N ASP A 84 6.77 24.28 7.48
CA ASP A 84 7.98 24.62 8.25
C ASP A 84 9.28 24.26 7.51
N CYS A 85 9.28 24.34 6.17
CA CYS A 85 10.46 24.07 5.36
C CYS A 85 11.53 25.16 5.57
N PRO A 86 12.82 24.79 5.64
CA PRO A 86 13.93 25.74 5.70
C PRO A 86 13.92 26.74 4.54
N THR A 87 14.44 27.94 4.77
CA THR A 87 14.39 29.05 3.79
C THR A 87 15.26 28.83 2.55
N ASP A 88 16.25 27.93 2.64
CA ASP A 88 17.11 27.51 1.53
C ASP A 88 16.51 26.35 0.73
N THR A 89 15.46 25.69 1.23
CA THR A 89 14.72 24.66 0.51
C THR A 89 13.69 25.31 -0.40
N THR A 90 13.84 25.11 -1.70
CA THR A 90 13.00 25.74 -2.74
C THR A 90 12.15 24.74 -3.50
N LYS A 91 12.50 23.45 -3.45
CA LYS A 91 11.73 22.39 -4.10
C LYS A 91 11.73 21.12 -3.27
N ALA A 92 10.72 20.30 -3.51
CA ALA A 92 10.64 18.96 -2.98
C ALA A 92 10.01 17.99 -3.96
N SER A 93 10.38 16.72 -3.87
CA SER A 93 9.77 15.61 -4.58
C SER A 93 9.74 14.37 -3.69
N ALA A 94 9.01 13.33 -4.11
CA ALA A 94 8.94 12.06 -3.40
C ALA A 94 9.33 10.90 -4.31
N THR A 95 9.90 9.84 -3.77
CA THR A 95 10.03 8.55 -4.47
C THR A 95 9.25 7.52 -3.70
N PHE A 96 8.58 6.60 -4.40
CA PHE A 96 7.76 5.56 -3.78
C PHE A 96 8.41 4.20 -4.00
N THR A 97 8.58 3.43 -2.94
CA THR A 97 9.17 2.09 -2.97
C THR A 97 8.33 1.11 -2.18
N SER A 98 8.43 -0.18 -2.49
CA SER A 98 7.84 -1.24 -1.68
C SER A 98 8.68 -2.50 -1.84
N GLN A 99 9.17 -3.05 -0.74
CA GLN A 99 10.00 -4.25 -0.79
C GLN A 99 9.19 -5.51 -1.11
N GLN A 100 7.93 -5.54 -0.68
CA GLN A 100 7.08 -6.73 -0.78
C GLN A 100 6.09 -6.68 -1.94
N PHE A 101 5.58 -5.48 -2.27
CA PHE A 101 4.43 -5.35 -3.15
C PHE A 101 4.73 -4.66 -4.48
N ALA A 102 5.91 -4.07 -4.67
CA ALA A 102 6.23 -3.45 -5.95
C ALA A 102 6.26 -4.50 -7.09
N GLU A 103 5.47 -4.26 -8.14
CA GLU A 103 5.55 -4.96 -9.42
C GLU A 103 6.31 -4.08 -10.41
N LEU A 104 7.61 -4.33 -10.52
CA LEU A 104 8.51 -3.50 -11.33
C LEU A 104 8.20 -3.58 -12.83
N THR A 105 7.54 -4.64 -13.30
CA THR A 105 7.18 -4.80 -14.72
C THR A 105 6.30 -3.67 -15.22
N ASN A 106 5.35 -3.21 -14.39
CA ASN A 106 4.42 -2.14 -14.75
C ASN A 106 4.37 -1.01 -13.72
N GLY A 107 5.26 -1.00 -12.72
CA GLY A 107 5.37 0.05 -11.71
C GLY A 107 4.19 0.16 -10.75
N THR A 108 3.44 -0.94 -10.56
CA THR A 108 2.26 -0.99 -9.67
C THR A 108 2.57 -1.64 -8.33
N LEU A 109 1.59 -1.65 -7.43
CA LEU A 109 1.62 -2.33 -6.14
C LEU A 109 0.65 -3.52 -6.15
N LYS A 110 1.15 -4.73 -5.90
CA LYS A 110 0.33 -5.93 -5.73
C LYS A 110 -0.51 -5.84 -4.46
N ALA A 111 -1.69 -6.46 -4.51
CA ALA A 111 -2.43 -6.76 -3.29
C ALA A 111 -1.65 -7.75 -2.42
N ASP A 112 -1.70 -7.57 -1.10
CA ASP A 112 -1.12 -8.47 -0.12
C ASP A 112 -1.88 -9.81 -0.10
N PRO A 113 -1.24 -10.91 -0.57
CA PRO A 113 -1.91 -12.20 -0.66
C PRO A 113 -2.12 -12.86 0.71
N SER A 114 -1.47 -12.36 1.78
CA SER A 114 -1.62 -12.90 3.12
C SER A 114 -2.92 -12.49 3.81
N VAL A 115 -3.62 -11.47 3.27
CA VAL A 115 -4.90 -11.02 3.79
C VAL A 115 -5.98 -12.06 3.50
N ALA A 116 -6.70 -12.50 4.53
CA ALA A 116 -7.82 -13.41 4.38
C ALA A 116 -8.88 -12.82 3.43
N GLY A 117 -9.16 -13.54 2.34
CA GLY A 117 -10.05 -13.08 1.28
C GLY A 117 -9.45 -12.00 0.38
N ALA A 118 -8.12 -11.98 0.22
CA ALA A 118 -7.43 -11.07 -0.70
C ALA A 118 -7.95 -11.20 -2.14
N ALA A 119 -8.05 -10.07 -2.83
CA ALA A 119 -8.28 -10.06 -4.27
C ALA A 119 -7.06 -10.64 -4.99
N GLN A 120 -7.30 -11.25 -6.15
CA GLN A 120 -6.23 -11.73 -7.03
C GLN A 120 -6.31 -11.02 -8.37
N ASN A 121 -5.13 -10.83 -8.96
CA ASN A 121 -4.94 -10.20 -10.27
C ASN A 121 -5.42 -8.74 -10.33
N VAL A 122 -5.36 -8.06 -9.19
CA VAL A 122 -5.61 -6.61 -9.03
C VAL A 122 -4.37 -5.99 -8.42
N SER A 123 -3.99 -4.84 -8.96
CA SER A 123 -2.93 -3.99 -8.42
C SER A 123 -3.47 -2.59 -8.12
N LEU A 124 -2.69 -1.83 -7.35
CA LEU A 124 -2.85 -0.40 -7.17
C LEU A 124 -1.80 0.33 -8.00
N ALA A 125 -2.21 1.35 -8.76
CA ALA A 125 -1.32 2.23 -9.49
C ALA A 125 -1.33 3.62 -8.84
N LEU A 126 -0.15 4.21 -8.68
CA LEU A 126 0.03 5.59 -8.21
C LEU A 126 0.25 6.51 -9.41
N PHE A 127 -0.28 7.72 -9.32
CA PHE A 127 -0.14 8.75 -10.34
C PHE A 127 0.18 10.09 -9.67
N ASN A 128 0.93 10.93 -10.38
CA ASN A 128 0.90 12.36 -10.12
C ASN A 128 -0.52 12.87 -10.37
N ASN A 129 -0.91 13.95 -9.70
CA ASN A 129 -2.25 14.51 -9.77
C ASN A 129 -2.23 16.04 -9.73
N THR A 130 -1.35 16.66 -10.52
CA THR A 130 -1.42 18.10 -10.80
C THR A 130 -2.08 18.35 -12.15
N GLU A 131 -2.31 19.62 -12.50
CA GLU A 131 -2.79 19.99 -13.83
C GLU A 131 -1.75 19.68 -14.91
N GLU A 132 -0.45 19.85 -14.59
CA GLU A 132 0.66 19.65 -15.52
C GLU A 132 1.17 18.21 -15.60
N ASP A 133 1.01 17.42 -14.53
CA ASP A 133 1.53 16.06 -14.43
C ASP A 133 0.49 15.10 -13.83
N GLN A 134 -0.01 14.21 -14.68
CA GLN A 134 -0.91 13.12 -14.34
C GLN A 134 -0.31 11.74 -14.65
N THR A 135 1.00 11.69 -14.89
CA THR A 135 1.70 10.48 -15.30
C THR A 135 1.78 9.47 -14.14
N GLN A 136 1.99 8.20 -14.49
CA GLN A 136 2.14 7.14 -13.50
C GLN A 136 3.44 7.32 -12.71
N VAL A 137 3.33 7.25 -11.38
CA VAL A 137 4.46 7.09 -10.48
C VAL A 137 4.81 5.61 -10.40
N LYS A 138 5.94 5.22 -11.00
CA LYS A 138 6.39 3.82 -11.01
C LYS A 138 7.03 3.45 -9.67
N VAL A 139 6.32 2.67 -8.88
CA VAL A 139 6.80 2.29 -7.54
C VAL A 139 7.99 1.33 -7.64
N GLY A 140 9.04 1.59 -6.87
CA GLY A 140 10.22 0.75 -6.75
C GLY A 140 11.28 0.96 -7.83
N THR A 141 11.08 1.91 -8.76
CA THR A 141 12.10 2.28 -9.75
C THR A 141 12.86 3.54 -9.32
N PRO A 142 14.21 3.52 -9.24
CA PRO A 142 15.01 4.66 -8.76
C PRO A 142 14.80 5.97 -9.53
N ASP A 143 14.48 5.89 -10.83
CA ASP A 143 14.30 7.03 -11.72
C ASP A 143 12.82 7.38 -11.97
N ALA A 144 11.89 6.87 -11.15
CA ALA A 144 10.50 7.30 -11.21
C ALA A 144 10.38 8.74 -10.70
N ALA A 145 10.58 9.69 -11.61
CA ALA A 145 10.30 11.08 -11.36
C ALA A 145 8.83 11.22 -10.93
N THR A 146 8.63 11.74 -9.72
CA THR A 146 7.35 12.33 -9.35
C THR A 146 7.36 13.80 -9.74
N GLN A 147 6.19 14.42 -9.63
CA GLN A 147 6.09 15.87 -9.68
C GLN A 147 7.08 16.52 -8.69
N VAL A 148 7.44 17.77 -8.98
CA VAL A 148 8.28 18.58 -8.09
C VAL A 148 7.42 19.72 -7.57
N ALA A 149 7.24 19.78 -6.25
CA ALA A 149 6.59 20.89 -5.59
C ALA A 149 7.56 22.06 -5.44
N ALA A 150 7.13 23.27 -5.80
CA ALA A 150 7.80 24.48 -5.37
C ALA A 150 7.51 24.71 -3.87
N ILE A 151 8.52 25.11 -3.13
CA ILE A 151 8.39 25.53 -1.73
C ILE A 151 8.43 27.06 -1.68
N THR A 152 7.34 27.65 -1.19
CA THR A 152 7.19 29.11 -1.06
C THR A 152 6.72 29.43 0.34
N GLY A 153 7.40 30.34 1.03
CA GLY A 153 7.04 30.71 2.40
C GLY A 153 7.16 29.59 3.42
N GLY A 154 7.99 28.56 3.13
CA GLY A 154 8.15 27.39 3.99
C GLY A 154 7.09 26.29 3.75
N GLU A 155 6.25 26.42 2.72
CA GLU A 155 5.17 25.48 2.41
C GLU A 155 5.26 24.96 0.97
N GLY A 156 4.83 23.72 0.76
CA GLY A 156 4.69 23.08 -0.55
C GLY A 156 3.70 21.90 -0.51
N SER A 157 3.24 21.42 -1.66
CA SER A 157 2.35 20.25 -1.73
C SER A 157 2.66 19.36 -2.92
N LEU A 158 2.68 18.05 -2.70
CA LEU A 158 2.73 17.03 -3.74
C LEU A 158 1.38 16.32 -3.78
N ALA A 159 0.67 16.38 -4.92
CA ALA A 159 -0.66 15.83 -5.09
C ALA A 159 -0.63 14.50 -5.87
N PHE A 160 -1.13 13.43 -5.26
CA PHE A 160 -1.10 12.09 -5.84
C PHE A 160 -2.50 11.49 -5.93
N MET A 161 -2.60 10.46 -6.76
CA MET A 161 -3.80 9.65 -6.89
C MET A 161 -3.43 8.17 -6.87
N VAL A 162 -4.22 7.35 -6.21
CA VAL A 162 -4.13 5.89 -6.25
C VAL A 162 -5.43 5.29 -6.78
N SER A 163 -5.35 4.28 -7.64
CA SER A 163 -6.50 3.62 -8.27
C SER A 163 -6.27 2.13 -8.48
N TYR A 164 -7.35 1.38 -8.67
CA TYR A 164 -7.27 -0.02 -9.07
C TYR A 164 -6.96 -0.18 -10.56
N VAL A 165 -6.10 -1.14 -10.88
CA VAL A 165 -5.79 -1.60 -12.23
C VAL A 165 -5.65 -3.13 -12.23
N PRO A 166 -5.74 -3.81 -13.38
CA PRO A 166 -5.32 -5.21 -13.48
C PRO A 166 -3.85 -5.39 -13.08
N SER A 167 -3.50 -6.54 -12.51
CA SER A 167 -2.09 -6.88 -12.28
C SER A 167 -1.35 -7.08 -13.61
N ALA A 168 -0.01 -7.01 -13.58
CA ALA A 168 0.81 -7.13 -14.78
C ALA A 168 0.63 -8.48 -15.52
N ASP A 169 0.29 -9.53 -14.77
CA ASP A 169 0.07 -10.90 -15.23
C ASP A 169 -1.41 -11.24 -15.43
N TRP A 170 -2.31 -10.26 -15.33
CA TRP A 170 -3.73 -10.48 -15.59
C TRP A 170 -3.96 -10.76 -17.08
N VAL A 171 -4.71 -11.82 -17.37
CA VAL A 171 -5.12 -12.20 -18.72
C VAL A 171 -6.55 -12.72 -18.66
N ALA A 172 -7.47 -12.05 -19.36
CA ALA A 172 -8.88 -12.46 -19.42
C ALA A 172 -9.02 -13.93 -19.86
N GLY A 173 -9.81 -14.71 -19.10
CA GLY A 173 -10.07 -16.13 -19.34
C GLY A 173 -8.91 -17.08 -19.01
N THR A 174 -7.74 -16.57 -18.62
CA THR A 174 -6.58 -17.40 -18.21
C THR A 174 -6.22 -17.18 -16.75
N ASN A 175 -6.08 -15.92 -16.36
CA ASN A 175 -5.75 -15.49 -15.00
C ASN A 175 -6.70 -14.35 -14.62
N ASP A 176 -7.98 -14.69 -14.46
CA ASP A 176 -9.04 -13.71 -14.24
C ASP A 176 -8.93 -13.03 -12.87
N ILE A 177 -9.43 -11.80 -12.78
CA ILE A 177 -9.57 -11.11 -11.51
C ILE A 177 -10.43 -11.96 -10.56
N VAL A 178 -9.99 -12.07 -9.30
CA VAL A 178 -10.78 -12.64 -8.20
C VAL A 178 -11.12 -11.52 -7.24
N SER A 179 -12.41 -11.35 -6.94
CA SER A 179 -12.87 -10.34 -6.00
C SER A 179 -12.38 -10.65 -4.59
N GLY A 180 -12.00 -9.60 -3.87
CA GLY A 180 -11.52 -9.73 -2.50
C GLY A 180 -11.03 -8.39 -1.95
N LYS A 181 -10.42 -8.44 -0.78
CA LYS A 181 -9.79 -7.28 -0.14
C LYS A 181 -8.50 -6.93 -0.86
N VAL A 182 -8.28 -5.64 -1.11
CA VAL A 182 -7.00 -5.14 -1.61
C VAL A 182 -6.37 -4.33 -0.48
N THR A 183 -5.29 -4.86 0.06
CA THR A 183 -4.38 -4.15 0.97
C THR A 183 -3.02 -4.13 0.31
N SER A 184 -2.29 -3.03 0.43
CA SER A 184 -0.90 -2.94 0.00
C SER A 184 -0.22 -1.83 0.79
N ASN A 185 1.09 -1.70 0.67
CA ASN A 185 1.82 -0.57 1.23
C ASN A 185 2.95 -0.11 0.31
N THR A 186 3.35 1.14 0.51
CA THR A 186 4.54 1.74 -0.08
C THR A 186 5.13 2.72 0.91
N THR A 187 6.45 2.82 0.90
CA THR A 187 7.20 3.83 1.62
C THR A 187 7.52 4.96 0.66
N PHE A 188 7.25 6.20 1.05
CA PHE A 188 7.72 7.36 0.31
C PHE A 188 9.00 7.90 0.96
N THR A 189 9.92 8.39 0.14
CA THR A 189 11.14 9.07 0.57
C THR A 189 11.18 10.45 -0.06
N MET A 190 11.24 11.49 0.77
CA MET A 190 11.32 12.87 0.30
C MET A 190 12.73 13.21 -0.18
N SER A 191 12.80 14.05 -1.22
CA SER A 191 14.02 14.71 -1.68
C SER A 191 13.78 16.21 -1.69
N TYR A 192 14.76 16.98 -1.20
CA TYR A 192 14.69 18.43 -1.02
C TYR A 192 15.84 19.09 -1.80
N GLU A 193 15.55 20.20 -2.47
CA GLU A 193 16.52 21.03 -3.22
C GLU A 193 16.40 22.50 -2.82
#